data_AF-A0AA88HYR4-F1
#
_entry.id   AF-A0AA88HYR4-F1
#
_cell.length_a   1.000
_cell.length_b   1.000
_cell.length_c   1.000
_cell.angle_alpha   90.00
_cell.angle_beta   90.00
_cell.angle_gamma   90.00
#
_symmetry.space_group_name_H-M   'P 1'
#
loop_
_entity.id
_entity.type
_entity.pdbx_description
1 polymer ?
#
loop_
_entity_poly.entity_id
_entity_poly.type
_entity_poly.pdbx_seq_one_letter_code
_entity_poly.pdbx_strand_id
1 'polypeptide(L)'
;MLLANEMKKLKGRISNVTTLSVYTPIRVSPDDAKDVFYFELQRILDSVLGSNILFVAGDFNARVGKSDAKTEGGIERYIIRERSQNGERLLSLPNIITNVW
;
A
#
# COMPACT_ATOMS: atom_id res chain seq x y z
N MET A 1 -23.87 6.61 1.35
CA MET A 1 -22.65 6.68 2.16
C MET A 1 -22.44 5.30 2.80
N LEU A 2 -21.73 4.40 2.12
CA LEU A 2 -21.46 3.06 2.65
C LEU A 2 -20.15 3.13 3.45
N LEU A 3 -20.28 3.12 4.77
CA LEU A 3 -19.17 2.94 5.70
C LEU A 3 -18.78 1.46 5.69
N ALA A 4 -17.48 1.23 5.52
CA ALA A 4 -16.74 -0.02 5.70
C ALA A 4 -17.08 -1.19 4.75
N ASN A 5 -16.32 -1.29 3.65
CA ASN A 5 -16.03 -2.60 3.06
C ASN A 5 -14.72 -3.10 3.68
N GLU A 6 -14.83 -4.20 4.43
CA GLU A 6 -13.75 -4.95 5.10
C GLU A 6 -13.28 -4.46 6.49
N MET A 7 -14.15 -4.64 7.50
CA MET A 7 -13.67 -4.74 8.88
C MET A 7 -12.99 -6.09 9.11
N LYS A 8 -11.65 -6.10 9.27
CA LYS A 8 -10.91 -7.27 9.76
C LYS A 8 -10.74 -7.18 11.28
N LYS A 9 -11.36 -8.12 12.01
CA LYS A 9 -11.15 -8.26 13.46
C LYS A 9 -9.90 -9.10 13.72
N LEU A 10 -8.91 -8.51 14.38
CA LEU A 10 -7.73 -9.24 14.85
C LEU A 10 -8.04 -9.84 16.22
N LYS A 11 -7.74 -11.12 16.43
CA LYS A 11 -7.85 -11.84 17.72
C LYS A 11 -6.51 -12.46 18.06
N GLY A 12 -5.99 -12.18 19.25
CA GLY A 12 -4.72 -12.72 19.73
C GLY A 12 -4.19 -11.92 20.91
N ARG A 13 -3.14 -12.44 21.56
CA ARG A 13 -2.40 -11.69 22.58
C ARG A 13 -1.42 -10.76 21.89
N ILE A 14 -1.83 -9.51 21.71
CA ILE A 14 -1.01 -8.46 21.10
C ILE A 14 -0.06 -7.93 22.18
N SER A 15 1.24 -7.89 21.87
CA SER A 15 2.26 -7.42 22.82
C SER A 15 2.41 -5.91 22.71
N ASN A 16 2.64 -5.43 21.49
CA ASN A 16 2.76 -4.01 21.17
C ASN A 16 2.07 -3.71 19.83
N VAL A 17 1.69 -2.45 19.65
CA VAL A 17 1.22 -1.90 18.38
C VAL A 17 2.21 -0.83 17.94
N THR A 18 2.71 -0.96 16.73
CA THR A 18 3.59 0.02 16.08
C THR A 18 2.84 0.63 14.90
N THR A 19 2.98 1.94 14.72
CA THR A 19 2.44 2.64 13.56
C THR A 19 3.59 3.31 12.81
N LEU A 20 3.67 3.06 11.52
CA LEU A 20 4.62 3.67 10.60
C LEU A 20 3.85 4.59 9.64
N SER A 21 4.16 5.88 9.69
CA SER A 21 3.66 6.83 8.70
C SER A 21 4.67 6.97 7.57
N VAL A 22 4.22 6.84 6.32
CA VAL A 22 5.10 6.88 5.14
C VAL A 22 4.64 7.90 4.10
N TYR A 23 5.61 8.47 3.39
CA TYR A 23 5.38 9.25 2.18
C TYR A 23 6.32 8.72 1.11
N THR A 24 5.79 8.03 0.10
CA THR A 24 6.63 7.44 -0.94
C THR A 24 7.09 8.48 -1.95
N PRO A 25 8.22 8.25 -2.63
CA PRO A 25 8.64 9.09 -3.74
C PRO A 25 7.59 9.15 -4.85
N ILE A 26 7.35 10.36 -5.37
CA ILE A 26 6.42 10.61 -6.48
C ILE A 26 6.92 9.97 -7.78
N ARG A 27 6.04 9.84 -8.78
CA ARG A 27 6.32 9.16 -10.07
C ARG A 27 7.64 9.61 -10.74
N VAL A 28 7.93 10.90 -10.71
CA VAL A 28 9.09 11.52 -11.38
C VAL A 28 10.39 11.42 -10.57
N SER A 29 10.35 10.81 -9.39
CA SER A 29 11.55 10.57 -8.60
C SER A 29 12.46 9.57 -9.31
N PRO A 30 13.80 9.71 -9.17
CA PRO A 30 14.76 8.73 -9.65
C PRO A 30 14.46 7.31 -9.14
N ASP A 31 14.73 6.30 -9.98
CA ASP A 31 14.41 4.91 -9.63
C ASP A 31 15.29 4.37 -8.50
N ASP A 32 16.55 4.79 -8.41
CA ASP A 32 17.43 4.50 -7.28
C ASP A 32 16.88 5.06 -5.96
N ALA A 33 16.33 6.27 -5.96
CA ALA A 33 15.69 6.86 -4.80
C ALA A 33 14.44 6.08 -4.36
N LYS A 34 13.64 5.57 -5.32
CA LYS A 34 12.52 4.67 -5.03
C LYS A 34 13.01 3.36 -4.43
N ASP A 35 14.02 2.74 -5.03
CA ASP A 35 14.52 1.44 -4.60
C ASP A 35 15.14 1.51 -3.20
N VAL A 36 15.90 2.58 -2.90
CA VAL A 36 16.39 2.85 -1.53
C VAL A 36 15.24 3.01 -0.55
N PHE A 37 14.20 3.77 -0.91
CA PHE A 37 13.03 3.94 -0.05
C PHE A 37 12.35 2.59 0.29
N TYR A 38 12.08 1.77 -0.72
CA TYR A 38 11.40 0.49 -0.51
C TYR A 38 12.29 -0.54 0.20
N PHE A 39 13.61 -0.47 0.00
CA PHE A 39 14.58 -1.27 0.76
C PHE A 39 14.55 -0.92 2.26
N GLU A 40 14.61 0.38 2.61
CA GLU A 40 14.53 0.80 4.01
C GLU A 40 13.18 0.49 4.65
N LEU A 41 12.09 0.66 3.90
CA LEU A 41 10.76 0.26 4.34
C LEU A 41 10.73 -1.23 4.69
N GLN A 42 11.22 -2.10 3.80
CA GLN A 42 11.30 -3.54 4.06
C GLN A 42 12.12 -3.87 5.31
N ARG A 43 13.27 -3.21 5.52
CA ARG A 43 14.08 -3.39 6.74
C ARG A 43 13.31 -3.06 8.00
N ILE A 44 12.49 -2.00 7.99
CA ILE A 44 11.63 -1.65 9.13
C ILE A 44 10.57 -2.74 9.34
N LEU A 45 9.91 -3.20 8.27
CA LEU A 45 8.92 -4.29 8.35
C LEU A 45 9.53 -5.56 8.98
N ASP A 46 10.73 -5.93 8.55
CA ASP A 46 11.45 -7.12 9.04
C ASP A 46 11.89 -7.00 10.50
N SER A 47 12.10 -5.77 10.99
CA SER A 47 12.48 -5.52 12.38
C SER A 47 11.34 -5.72 13.38
N VAL A 48 10.08 -5.72 12.92
CA VAL A 48 8.93 -5.87 13.80
C VAL A 48 8.74 -7.34 14.19
N LEU A 49 9.02 -7.65 15.45
CA LEU A 49 8.89 -9.00 16.02
C LEU A 49 7.43 -9.50 16.04
N GLY A 50 7.24 -10.79 15.75
CA GLY A 50 5.95 -11.38 15.32
C GLY A 50 4.74 -11.31 16.27
N SER A 51 4.88 -10.90 17.53
CA SER A 51 3.73 -10.65 18.43
C SER A 51 3.30 -9.17 18.49
N ASN A 52 3.92 -8.32 17.67
CA ASN A 52 3.57 -6.92 17.47
C ASN A 52 2.68 -6.76 16.24
N ILE A 53 1.68 -5.88 16.34
CA ILE A 53 0.92 -5.42 15.16
C ILE A 53 1.64 -4.20 14.60
N LEU A 54 1.86 -4.17 13.28
CA LEU A 54 2.33 -3.00 12.55
C LEU A 54 1.23 -2.45 11.64
N PHE A 55 0.92 -1.17 11.79
CA PHE A 55 0.12 -0.41 10.83
C PHE A 55 1.03 0.46 9.97
N VAL A 56 0.94 0.33 8.66
CA VAL A 56 1.66 1.21 7.72
C VAL A 56 0.63 2.05 7.00
N ALA A 57 0.67 3.37 7.24
CA ALA A 57 -0.30 4.31 6.70
C ALA A 57 0.41 5.52 6.07
N GLY A 58 -0.19 6.11 5.06
CA GLY A 58 0.36 7.30 4.44
C GLY A 58 0.04 7.41 2.97
N ASP A 59 0.73 8.32 2.28
CA ASP A 59 0.59 8.50 0.85
C ASP A 59 1.63 7.65 0.12
N PHE A 60 1.15 6.58 -0.50
CA PHE A 60 2.00 5.64 -1.21
C PHE A 60 2.21 6.01 -2.67
N ASN A 61 1.59 7.08 -3.19
CA ASN A 61 1.66 7.46 -4.60
C ASN A 61 1.52 6.25 -5.54
N ALA A 62 0.71 5.27 -5.14
CA ALA A 62 0.66 3.94 -5.71
C ALA A 62 -0.75 3.68 -6.23
N ARG A 63 -0.82 3.19 -7.47
CA ARG A 63 -2.03 2.64 -8.08
C ARG A 63 -1.89 1.12 -8.07
N VAL A 64 -2.73 0.41 -7.31
CA VAL A 64 -2.63 -1.05 -7.08
C VAL A 64 -3.71 -1.88 -7.81
N GLY A 65 -4.77 -1.24 -8.29
CA GLY A 65 -5.88 -1.88 -9.02
C GLY A 65 -5.53 -2.39 -10.41
N LYS A 66 -6.31 -3.36 -10.91
CA LYS A 66 -6.40 -3.66 -12.34
C LYS A 66 -7.37 -2.67 -12.96
N SER A 67 -7.08 -2.19 -14.17
CA SER A 67 -8.09 -1.52 -14.99
C SER A 67 -9.19 -2.54 -15.32
N ASP A 68 -10.26 -2.58 -14.54
CA ASP A 68 -11.47 -3.29 -14.94
C ASP A 68 -12.12 -2.47 -16.08
N ALA A 69 -11.65 -2.70 -17.30
CA ALA A 69 -12.18 -2.09 -18.51
C ALA A 69 -13.57 -2.67 -18.89
N LYS A 70 -14.51 -2.68 -17.93
CA LYS A 70 -15.89 -3.16 -18.11
C LYS A 70 -16.95 -2.24 -17.52
N THR A 71 -16.66 -0.95 -17.28
CA THR A 71 -17.73 0.04 -17.14
C THR A 71 -18.29 0.34 -18.53
N GLU A 72 -19.41 -0.28 -18.92
CA GLU A 72 -20.19 0.12 -20.09
C GLU A 72 -20.72 1.55 -19.90
N GLY A 73 -20.20 2.49 -20.71
CA GLY A 73 -20.89 3.77 -20.97
C GLY A 73 -20.36 5.05 -20.31
N GLY A 74 -19.21 5.06 -19.64
CA GLY A 74 -18.65 6.28 -19.01
C GLY A 74 -17.32 6.76 -19.60
N ILE A 75 -17.03 8.07 -19.44
CA ILE A 75 -15.73 8.74 -19.74
C ILE A 75 -14.54 7.98 -19.10
N GLU A 76 -14.80 7.18 -18.08
CA GLU A 76 -13.86 6.31 -17.36
C GLU A 76 -13.22 5.20 -18.22
N ARG A 77 -13.81 4.80 -19.36
CA ARG A 77 -13.19 3.83 -20.28
C ARG A 77 -11.86 4.28 -20.88
N TYR A 78 -11.63 5.58 -20.97
CA TYR A 78 -10.40 6.13 -21.54
C TYR A 78 -9.27 6.26 -20.51
N ILE A 79 -9.58 6.07 -19.23
CA ILE A 79 -8.58 6.10 -18.17
C ILE A 79 -8.25 4.65 -17.82
N ILE A 80 -7.47 4.00 -18.68
CA ILE A 80 -6.80 2.75 -18.32
C ILE A 80 -5.87 3.08 -17.14
N ARG A 81 -6.32 2.82 -15.91
CA ARG A 81 -5.50 3.01 -14.72
C ARG A 81 -4.62 1.78 -14.54
N GLU A 82 -3.60 1.66 -15.39
CA GLU A 82 -2.57 0.63 -15.20
C GLU A 82 -1.94 0.77 -13.82
N ARG A 83 -1.59 -0.38 -13.23
CA ARG A 83 -0.86 -0.45 -11.98
C ARG A 83 0.45 0.30 -12.13
N SER A 84 0.75 1.17 -11.17
CA SER A 84 2.00 1.95 -11.18
C SER A 84 3.18 1.12 -10.67
N GLN A 85 4.41 1.53 -11.01
CA GLN A 85 5.65 0.95 -10.45
C GLN A 85 5.68 0.98 -8.91
N ASN A 86 5.19 2.06 -8.28
CA ASN A 86 5.01 2.13 -6.82
C ASN A 86 3.95 1.14 -6.31
N GLY A 87 2.93 0.85 -7.12
CA GLY A 87 1.91 -0.16 -6.83
C GLY A 87 2.48 -1.58 -6.86
N GLU A 88 3.34 -1.90 -7.83
CA GLU A 88 4.04 -3.19 -7.84
C GLU A 88 4.96 -3.34 -6.63
N ARG A 89 5.74 -2.31 -6.29
CA ARG A 89 6.62 -2.31 -5.11
C ARG A 89 5.86 -2.42 -3.80
N LEU A 90 4.68 -1.80 -3.71
CA LEU A 90 3.83 -1.89 -2.54
C LEU A 90 3.24 -3.30 -2.36
N LEU A 91 2.85 -3.96 -3.46
CA LEU A 91 2.30 -5.32 -3.41
C LEU A 91 3.35 -6.40 -3.15
N SER A 92 4.64 -6.12 -3.37
CA SER A 92 5.72 -7.04 -3.00
C SER A 92 6.03 -7.08 -1.51
N LEU A 93 5.53 -6.13 -0.72
CA LEU A 93 5.79 -6.07 0.72
C LEU A 93 4.90 -7.08 1.48
N PRO A 94 5.45 -7.86 2.42
CA PRO A 94 4.68 -8.81 3.21
C PRO A 94 3.82 -8.10 4.26
N ASN A 95 2.64 -8.65 4.54
CA ASN A 95 1.81 -8.29 5.71
C ASN A 95 1.43 -6.81 5.85
N ILE A 96 1.30 -6.09 4.72
CA ILE A 96 0.85 -4.70 4.72
C ILE A 96 -0.68 -4.62 4.71
N ILE A 97 -1.23 -3.84 5.65
CA ILE A 97 -2.59 -3.33 5.61
C ILE A 97 -2.47 -1.82 5.40
N THR A 98 -2.96 -1.34 4.26
CA THR A 98 -2.85 0.05 3.83
C THR A 98 -4.12 0.48 3.11
N ASN A 99 -4.45 1.77 3.19
CA ASN A 99 -5.53 2.40 2.45
C ASN A 99 -4.98 3.05 1.18
N VAL A 100 -4.55 2.24 0.20
CA VAL A 100 -4.25 2.73 -1.16
C VAL A 100 -5.54 2.79 -1.98
N TRP A 101 -5.70 3.85 -2.77
CA TRP A 101 -6.82 4.04 -3.69
C TRP A 101 -6.68 3.23 -4.99
#